data_AF-A0A3B1CK04-F1
#
_entry.id   AF-A0A3B1CK04-F1
#
_cell.length_a   1.000
_cell.length_b   1.000
_cell.length_c   1.000
_cell.angle_alpha   90.00
_cell.angle_beta   90.00
_cell.angle_gamma   90.00
#
_symmetry.space_group_name_H-M   'P 1'
#
loop_
_entity.id
_entity.type
_entity.pdbx_description
1 polymer ?
#
loop_
_entity_poly.entity_id
_entity_poly.type
_entity_poly.pdbx_seq_one_letter_code
_entity_poly.pdbx_strand_id
1 'polypeptide(L)' 'MKFSSIAGHEPQIEMLRNSIKTGHLAHAYLFSGRSGVGKFSAATAFASAILCETGSG' A
#
# COMPACT_ATOMS: atom_id res chain seq x y z
N MET A 1 0.86 -3.95 -9.33
CA MET A 1 -0.57 -3.61 -9.08
C MET A 1 -0.62 -2.20 -8.54
N LYS A 2 -1.59 -1.38 -8.95
CA LYS A 2 -1.72 0.01 -8.50
C LYS A 2 -2.67 0.12 -7.31
N PHE A 3 -2.47 1.11 -6.45
CA PHE A 3 -3.39 1.40 -5.36
C PHE A 3 -4.81 1.72 -5.86
N SER A 4 -4.93 2.31 -7.05
CA SER A 4 -6.20 2.58 -7.71
C SER A 4 -7.03 1.34 -8.06
N SER A 5 -6.42 0.15 -8.07
CA SER A 5 -7.12 -1.11 -8.32
C SER A 5 -7.71 -1.74 -7.06
N ILE A 6 -7.45 -1.17 -5.89
CA ILE A 6 -7.97 -1.64 -4.60
C ILE A 6 -9.24 -0.85 -4.32
N ALA A 7 -10.39 -1.52 -4.34
CA ALA A 7 -11.66 -0.90 -3.96
C ALA A 7 -11.78 -0.81 -2.44
N GLY A 8 -12.03 0.39 -1.91
CA GLY A 8 -12.11 0.66 -0.49
C GLY A 8 -10.74 0.83 0.19
N HIS A 9 -10.74 0.90 1.53
CA HIS A 9 -9.55 1.10 2.37
C HIS A 9 -8.82 2.44 2.13
N GLU A 10 -9.56 3.47 1.72
CA GLU A 10 -9.08 4.82 1.45
C GLU A 10 -8.19 5.39 2.57
N PRO A 11 -8.58 5.36 3.86
CA PRO A 11 -7.72 5.92 4.91
C PRO A 11 -6.41 5.15 5.08
N GLN A 12 -6.40 3.83 4.88
CA GLN A 12 -5.18 3.02 4.95
C GLN A 12 -4.28 3.27 3.74
N ILE A 13 -4.86 3.35 2.54
CA ILE A 13 -4.12 3.66 1.30
C ILE A 13 -3.52 5.06 1.39
N GLU A 14 -4.26 6.04 1.91
CA GLU A 14 -3.76 7.40 2.10
C GLU A 14 -2.60 7.46 3.10
N MET A 15 -2.71 6.75 4.24
CA MET A 15 -1.61 6.62 5.20
C MET A 15 -0.35 6.05 4.53
N LEU A 16 -0.48 4.96 3.76
CA LEU A 16 0.65 4.33 3.06
C LEU A 16 1.26 5.26 2.01
N ARG A 17 0.43 5.97 1.23
CA ARG A 17 0.88 6.98 0.27
C ARG A 17 1.62 8.13 0.97
N ASN A 18 1.15 8.55 2.13
CA ASN A 18 1.79 9.61 2.89
C ASN A 18 3.15 9.18 3.43
N SER A 19 3.28 7.95 3.96
CA SER A 19 4.59 7.39 4.36
C SER A 19 5.61 7.39 3.23
N ILE A 20 5.19 7.06 2.00
CA ILE A 20 6.07 7.12 0.82
C ILE A 20 6.44 8.58 0.48
N LYS A 21 5.45 9.48 0.41
CA LYS A 21 5.67 10.90 0.05
C LYS A 21 6.59 11.62 1.04
N THR A 22 6.45 11.32 2.32
CA THR A 22 7.24 11.94 3.39
C THR A 22 8.59 11.27 3.59
N GLY A 23 8.85 10.11 2.94
CA GLY A 23 10.06 9.32 3.13
C GLY A 23 10.13 8.60 4.50
N HIS A 24 9.08 8.70 5.32
CA HIS A 24 9.01 8.05 6.63
C HIS A 24 8.38 6.65 6.51
N LEU A 25 9.20 5.67 6.13
CA LEU A 25 8.81 4.26 6.08
C LEU A 25 9.08 3.58 7.43
N ALA A 26 8.08 2.87 7.96
CA ALA A 26 8.25 2.05 9.15
C ALA A 26 9.09 0.79 8.84
N HIS A 27 9.72 0.22 9.87
CA HIS A 27 10.49 -1.03 9.73
C HIS A 27 9.64 -2.23 9.30
N ALA A 28 8.35 -2.24 9.66
CA ALA A 28 7.43 -3.32 9.30
C ALA A 28 5.98 -2.82 9.24
N TYR A 29 5.19 -3.45 8.36
CA TYR A 29 3.75 -3.21 8.22
C TYR A 29 3.00 -4.53 8.35
N LEU A 30 1.96 -4.56 9.20
CA LEU A 30 1.08 -5.72 9.37
C LEU A 30 -0.28 -5.44 8.71
N PHE A 31 -0.63 -6.23 7.71
CA PHE A 31 -1.92 -6.16 7.04
C PHE A 31 -2.87 -7.20 7.67
N SER A 32 -3.83 -6.77 8.49
CA SER A 32 -4.76 -7.64 9.22
C SER A 32 -6.22 -7.40 8.80
N GLY A 33 -7.10 -8.38 9.06
CA GLY A 33 -8.53 -8.32 8.71
C GLY A 33 -9.09 -9.63 8.13
N ARG A 34 -10.39 -9.64 7.79
CA ARG A 34 -11.11 -10.82 7.27
C ARG A 34 -10.48 -11.38 5.99
N SER A 35 -10.66 -12.67 5.71
CA SER A 35 -10.19 -13.25 4.44
C SER A 35 -10.94 -12.64 3.24
N GLY A 36 -10.27 -12.49 2.10
CA GLY A 36 -10.85 -11.93 0.87
C GLY A 36 -10.92 -10.40 0.77
N VAL A 37 -10.53 -9.63 1.80
CA VAL A 37 -10.61 -8.14 1.78
C VAL A 37 -9.46 -7.45 1.01
N GLY A 38 -8.61 -8.20 0.32
CA GLY A 38 -7.52 -7.63 -0.50
C GLY A 38 -6.23 -7.27 0.24
N LYS A 39 -5.99 -7.80 1.45
CA LYS A 39 -4.78 -7.53 2.26
C LYS A 39 -3.46 -7.78 1.52
N PHE A 40 -3.37 -8.94 0.85
CA PHE A 40 -2.17 -9.32 0.11
C PHE A 40 -1.96 -8.41 -1.11
N SER A 41 -3.05 -8.05 -1.79
CA SER A 41 -3.01 -7.10 -2.91
C SER A 41 -2.53 -5.71 -2.46
N ALA A 42 -3.00 -5.22 -1.31
CA ALA A 42 -2.55 -3.96 -0.71
C ALA A 42 -1.07 -3.98 -0.33
N ALA A 43 -0.60 -5.05 0.31
CA ALA A 43 0.81 -5.23 0.63
C ALA A 43 1.69 -5.24 -0.62
N THR A 44 1.26 -5.94 -1.67
CA THR A 44 2.00 -6.03 -2.94
C THR A 44 2.02 -4.69 -3.69
N ALA A 45 0.91 -3.95 -3.69
CA ALA A 45 0.84 -2.61 -4.28
C ALA A 45 1.77 -1.63 -3.55
N PHE A 46 1.82 -1.68 -2.22
CA PHE A 46 2.73 -0.87 -1.42
C PHE A 46 4.20 -1.22 -1.66
N ALA A 47 4.55 -2.50 -1.67
CA ALA A 47 5.91 -2.94 -2.01
C ALA A 47 6.32 -2.47 -3.42
N SER A 48 5.42 -2.59 -4.39
CA SER A 48 5.65 -2.11 -5.76
C SER A 48 5.88 -0.60 -5.80
N ALA A 49 5.12 0.18 -5.03
CA ALA A 49 5.26 1.64 -4.98
C ALA A 49 6.56 2.12 -4.33
N ILE A 50 7.17 1.31 -3.44
CA ILE A 50 8.48 1.62 -2.83
C ILE A 50 9.64 1.18 -3.72
N LEU A 51 9.53 0.00 -4.34
CA LEU A 51 10.65 -0.65 -5.02
C LEU A 51 10.76 -0.32 -6.51
N CYS A 52 9.67 0.06 -7.19
CA CYS A 52 9.73 0.38 -8.62
C CYS A 52 10.20 1.82 -8.86
N GLU A 53 11.29 1.94 -9.62
CA GLU A 53 11.89 3.23 -10.03
C GLU A 53 10.93 4.08 -10.89
N THR A 54 10.08 3.40 -11.67
CA THR A 54 8.98 4.04 -12.41
C THR A 54 7.74 3.99 -11.53
N GLY A 55 7.59 4.97 -10.63
CA GLY A 55 6.50 5.08 -9.65
C GLY A 55 5.12 4.99 -10.29
N SER A 56 4.64 3.77 -10.50
CA SER A 56 3.34 3.46 -11.05
C SER A 56 2.39 3.16 -9.89
N GLY A 57 2.21 4.17 -9.04
CA GLY A 57 1.25 4.20 -7.93
C GLY A 57 -0.14 4.62 -8.34
#